data_AF-A0A5C4JHL8-F1
#
_entry.id   AF-A0A5C4JHL8-F1
#
_cell.length_a   1.000
_cell.length_b   1.000
_cell.length_c   1.000
_cell.angle_alpha   90.00
_cell.angle_beta   90.00
_cell.angle_gamma   90.00
#
_symmetry.space_group_name_H-M   'P 1'
#
loop_
_entity.id
_entity.type
_entity.pdbx_description
1 polymer ?
#
loop_
_entity_poly.entity_id
_entity_poly.type
_entity_poly.pdbx_seq_one_letter_code
_entity_poly.pdbx_strand_id
1 'polypeptide(L)' 'MRVPREHVVQLLRDAGLPTAAAEAEEVLPDPVEYDEAEGFLGQHGLTKDELISRRGGSP' A
#
# COMPACT_ATOMS: atom_id res chain seq x y z
N MET A 1 0.86 14.51 -3.54
CA MET A 1 0.68 14.54 -2.06
C MET A 1 1.61 13.47 -1.53
N ARG A 2 2.41 13.78 -0.50
CA ARG A 2 3.39 12.83 0.03
C ARG A 2 2.88 12.18 1.31
N VAL A 3 3.17 10.89 1.47
CA VAL A 3 2.94 10.15 2.70
C VAL A 3 4.24 9.47 3.16
N PRO A 4 4.44 9.25 4.46
CA PRO A 4 5.55 8.44 4.93
C PRO A 4 5.48 7.05 4.32
N ARG A 5 6.62 6.46 3.97
CA ARG A 5 6.66 5.07 3.45
C ARG A 5 5.99 4.08 4.40
N GLU A 6 6.21 4.26 5.69
CA GLU A 6 5.64 3.42 6.73
C GLU A 6 4.10 3.38 6.66
N HIS A 7 3.46 4.48 6.25
CA HIS A 7 2.01 4.52 6.09
C HIS A 7 1.53 3.53 5.01
N VAL A 8 2.25 3.43 3.89
CA VAL A 8 1.93 2.48 2.80
C VAL A 8 2.19 1.05 3.26
N VAL A 9 3.31 0.81 3.94
CA VAL A 9 3.68 -0.52 4.48
C VAL A 9 2.63 -1.03 5.48
N GLN A 10 2.20 -0.18 6.42
CA GLN A 10 1.16 -0.54 7.39
C GLN A 10 -0.17 -0.84 6.70
N LEU A 11 -0.55 -0.04 5.70
CA LEU A 11 -1.78 -0.24 4.96
C LEU A 11 -1.79 -1.58 4.21
N LEU A 12 -0.66 -2.01 3.65
CA LEU A 12 -0.51 -3.33 3.02
C LEU A 12 -0.57 -4.48 4.05
N ARG A 13 0.05 -4.32 5.21
CA ARG A 13 -0.04 -5.31 6.31
C ARG A 13 -1.47 -5.48 6.79
N ASP A 14 -2.17 -4.37 7.03
CA ASP A 14 -3.57 -4.37 7.46
C ASP A 14 -4.50 -5.00 6.41
N ALA A 15 -4.17 -4.87 5.13
CA ALA A 15 -4.92 -5.48 4.02
C ALA A 15 -4.57 -6.96 3.77
N GLY A 16 -3.76 -7.59 4.64
CA GLY A 16 -3.39 -9.00 4.53
C GLY A 16 -2.35 -9.29 3.44
N LEU A 17 -1.52 -8.29 3.07
CA LEU A 17 -0.52 -8.38 2.01
C LEU A 17 0.91 -8.24 2.55
N PRO A 18 1.37 -9.17 3.41
CA PRO A 18 2.68 -9.04 4.07
C PRO A 18 3.87 -9.06 3.10
N THR A 19 3.76 -9.79 1.98
CA THR A 19 4.81 -9.82 0.95
C THR A 19 4.95 -8.48 0.23
N ALA A 20 3.84 -7.87 -0.21
CA ALA A 20 3.86 -6.55 -0.82
C ALA A 20 4.30 -5.48 0.18
N ALA A 21 3.97 -5.63 1.47
CA ALA A 21 4.45 -4.72 2.51
C ALA A 21 5.97 -4.78 2.70
N ALA A 22 6.56 -5.97 2.67
CA ALA A 22 8.02 -6.13 2.75
C ALA A 22 8.71 -5.52 1.52
N GLU A 23 8.16 -5.75 0.33
CA GLU A 23 8.67 -5.15 -0.90
C GLU A 23 8.58 -3.62 -0.85
N ALA A 24 7.43 -3.06 -0.45
CA ALA A 24 7.23 -1.62 -0.28
C ALA A 24 8.25 -0.99 0.68
N GLU A 25 8.63 -1.69 1.75
CA GLU A 25 9.62 -1.24 2.72
C GLU A 25 11.03 -1.10 2.11
N GLU A 26 11.37 -1.96 1.16
CA GLU A 26 12.66 -1.96 0.46
C GLU A 26 12.70 -1.00 -0.73
N VAL A 27 11.64 -0.95 -1.54
CA VAL A 27 11.66 -0.29 -2.86
C VAL A 27 11.12 1.13 -2.87
N LEU A 28 10.19 1.46 -1.97
CA LEU A 28 9.59 2.79 -1.98
C LEU A 28 10.54 3.82 -1.34
N PRO A 29 10.59 5.06 -1.87
CA PRO A 29 11.32 6.16 -1.25
C PRO A 29 10.64 6.57 0.08
N ASP A 30 11.31 7.37 0.91
CA ASP A 30 10.67 8.02 2.06
C ASP A 30 10.99 9.52 2.04
N PRO A 31 9.99 10.41 1.87
CA PRO A 31 8.56 10.14 1.70
C PRO A 31 8.17 9.61 0.29
N VAL A 32 7.01 8.95 0.20
CA VAL A 32 6.42 8.40 -1.04
C VAL A 32 5.43 9.40 -1.64
N GLU A 33 5.50 9.64 -2.95
CA GLU A 33 4.44 10.36 -3.66
C GLU A 33 3.23 9.47 -3.92
N TYR A 34 2.03 10.05 -3.87
CA TYR A 34 0.78 9.30 -4.07
C TYR A 34 0.75 8.50 -5.38
N ASP A 35 1.24 9.10 -6.48
CA ASP A 35 1.27 8.48 -7.80
C ASP A 35 2.25 7.29 -7.85
N GLU A 36 3.35 7.35 -7.08
CA GLU A 36 4.30 6.24 -6.94
C GLU A 36 3.69 5.10 -6.12
N ALA A 37 2.96 5.43 -5.05
CA ALA A 37 2.22 4.45 -4.26
C ALA A 37 1.14 3.76 -5.11
N GLU A 38 0.37 4.50 -5.92
CA GLU A 38 -0.60 3.91 -6.84
C GLU A 38 0.05 3.02 -7.89
N GLY A 39 1.18 3.45 -8.47
CA GLY A 39 1.95 2.64 -9.41
C GLY A 39 2.42 1.32 -8.80
N PHE A 40 2.96 1.37 -7.59
CA PHE A 40 3.36 0.19 -6.83
C PHE A 40 2.18 -0.76 -6.55
N LEU A 41 1.06 -0.22 -6.05
CA LEU A 41 -0.14 -1.02 -5.80
C LEU A 41 -0.68 -1.68 -7.08
N GLY A 42 -0.63 -0.97 -8.21
CA GLY A 42 -1.03 -1.47 -9.51
C GLY A 42 -0.21 -2.69 -9.97
N GLN A 43 1.08 -2.76 -9.63
CA GLN A 43 1.92 -3.94 -9.94
C GLN A 43 1.44 -5.21 -9.22
N HIS A 44 0.77 -5.06 -8.08
CA HIS A 44 0.17 -6.17 -7.34
C HIS A 44 -1.31 -6.40 -7.68
N GLY A 45 -1.82 -5.73 -8.72
CA GLY A 45 -3.24 -5.80 -9.10
C GLY A 45 -4.18 -5.17 -8.07
N LEU A 46 -3.67 -4.27 -7.22
CA LEU A 46 -4.42 -3.62 -6.16
C LEU A 46 -4.77 -2.20 -6.57
N THR A 47 -6.01 -1.81 -6.29
CA THR A 47 -6.40 -0.41 -6.28
C THR A 47 -6.50 0.07 -4.84
N LYS A 48 -6.48 1.39 -4.65
CA LYS A 48 -6.77 2.00 -3.36
C LYS A 48 -8.14 1.57 -2.80
N ASP A 49 -9.14 1.44 -3.67
CA ASP A 49 -10.50 1.01 -3.29
C ASP A 49 -10.54 -0.46 -2.83
N GLU A 50 -9.70 -1.31 -3.42
CA GLU A 50 -9.51 -2.70 -3.00
C GLU A 50 -8.93 -2.76 -1.57
N LEU A 51 -7.97 -1.89 -1.25
CA LEU A 51 -7.37 -1.82 0.08
C LEU A 51 -8.37 -1.32 1.13
N ILE A 52 -9.20 -0.32 0.78
CA ILE A 52 -10.29 0.16 1.64
C ILE A 52 -11.32 -0.96 1.87
N SER A 53 -11.70 -1.68 0.82
CA SER A 53 -12.66 -2.79 0.90
C SER A 53 -12.14 -3.93 1.78
N ARG A 54 -10.84 -4.25 1.72
CA ARG A 54 -10.19 -5.25 2.59
C ARG A 54 -10.11 -4.81 4.05
N ARG A 55 -9.96 -3.52 4.31
CA ARG A 55 -9.98 -2.95 5.67
C ARG A 55 -11.39 -2.92 6.29
N GLY A 56 -12.43 -2.92 5.46
CA GLY A 56 -13.85 -2.86 5.86
C GLY A 56 -14.65 -4.16 5.66
N GLY A 57 -13.99 -5.27 5.32
CA GLY A 57 -14.63 -6.54 5.01
C GLY A 57 -15.09 -7.34 6.23
N SER A 58 -16.07 -6.84 6.98
CA SER A 58 -17.09 -7.67 7.62
C SER A 58 -18.42 -6.93 7.56
N PRO A 59 -19.53 -7.62 7.26
CA PRO A 59 -20.87 -7.00 7.27
C PRO A 59 -21.21 -6.40 8.63
#